data_AF-A0A4Y7SEQ1-F1
#
_entry.id   AF-A0A4Y7SEQ1-F1
#
_cell.length_a   1.000
_cell.length_b   1.000
_cell.length_c   1.000
_cell.angle_alpha   90.00
_cell.angle_beta   90.00
_cell.angle_gamma   90.00
#
_symmetry.space_group_name_H-M   'P 1'
#
loop_
_entity.id
_entity.type
_entity.pdbx_description
1 polymer ?
#
loop_
_entity_poly.entity_id
_entity_poly.type
_entity_poly.pdbx_seq_one_letter_code
_entity_poly.pdbx_strand_id
1 'polypeptide(L)'
;MELFLIAATLMRNLKDLHVRLRENLERHFNRLNEMLCGGHFQLNSLIIAECLDLEQIIENHQQLRVLGIYVTTQMGPPPLISSLSKRPLMVVALGDPRPRWFGVRYTRGPFYFHLIFLPELLTLDQARNFGALFHHYFEMDTQVAITLDPEEIVNVSLHVREAPSQEVVRAFMESVTSLFPRLRWLQFYLSPGLLKKWRPPPVEGENLERIKVFEWEHDESITDEYDIDEPDPIFTGPKQEFESWVRSC
;
A
#
# COMPACT_ATOMS: atom_id res chain seq x y z
N MET A 1 4.22 9.52 -25.37
CA MET A 1 3.07 9.00 -24.59
C MET A 1 2.00 8.45 -25.53
N GLU A 2 1.47 9.24 -26.48
CA GLU A 2 0.42 8.79 -27.41
C GLU A 2 0.72 7.47 -28.16
N LEU A 3 1.92 7.35 -28.77
CA LEU A 3 2.32 6.12 -29.45
C LEU A 3 2.41 4.91 -28.51
N PHE A 4 2.79 5.13 -27.25
CA PHE A 4 2.81 4.06 -26.24
C PHE A 4 1.39 3.62 -25.89
N LEU A 5 0.48 4.57 -25.63
CA LEU A 5 -0.91 4.24 -25.29
C LEU A 5 -1.58 3.42 -26.40
N ILE A 6 -1.37 3.79 -27.67
CA ILE A 6 -1.87 3.03 -28.82
C ILE A 6 -1.21 1.64 -28.87
N ALA A 7 0.12 1.57 -28.83
CA ALA A 7 0.84 0.31 -28.97
C ALA A 7 0.52 -0.66 -27.82
N ALA A 8 0.34 -0.15 -26.61
CA ALA A 8 0.04 -0.94 -25.43
C ALA A 8 -1.28 -1.71 -25.58
N THR A 9 -2.32 -1.12 -26.19
CA THR A 9 -3.59 -1.85 -26.47
C THR A 9 -3.41 -3.10 -27.35
N LEU A 10 -2.30 -3.21 -28.08
CA LEU A 10 -1.97 -4.37 -28.91
C LEU A 10 -1.15 -5.43 -28.17
N MET A 11 -0.62 -5.12 -26.98
CA MET A 11 0.24 -6.00 -26.17
C MET A 11 -0.58 -6.98 -25.32
N ARG A 12 -1.40 -7.83 -25.95
CA ARG A 12 -2.32 -8.75 -25.25
C ARG A 12 -1.67 -9.75 -24.29
N ASN A 13 -0.39 -10.04 -24.51
CA ASN A 13 0.40 -10.96 -23.68
C ASN A 13 1.20 -10.25 -22.59
N LEU A 14 1.05 -8.93 -22.43
CA LEU A 14 1.71 -8.18 -21.37
C LEU A 14 1.22 -8.69 -20.01
N LYS A 15 2.17 -9.08 -19.16
CA LYS A 15 1.92 -9.62 -17.81
C LYS A 15 2.30 -8.65 -16.70
N ASP A 16 3.30 -7.81 -16.94
CA ASP A 16 3.84 -6.92 -15.92
C ASP A 16 3.93 -5.53 -16.53
N LEU A 17 3.34 -4.55 -15.86
CA LEU A 17 3.28 -3.17 -16.33
C LEU A 17 3.53 -2.20 -15.19
N HIS A 18 4.59 -1.40 -15.33
CA HIS A 18 4.94 -0.35 -14.38
C HIS A 18 4.78 0.98 -15.09
N VAL A 19 3.89 1.84 -14.59
CA VAL A 19 3.62 3.15 -15.16
C VAL A 19 3.66 4.20 -14.07
N ARG A 20 4.73 4.99 -14.08
CA ARG A 20 4.84 6.18 -13.25
C ARG A 20 4.75 7.42 -14.12
N LEU A 21 3.68 8.17 -13.96
CA LEU A 21 3.50 9.44 -14.64
C LEU A 21 4.10 10.57 -13.81
N ARG A 22 4.74 11.51 -14.50
CA ARG A 22 5.22 12.76 -13.91
C ARG A 22 4.04 13.73 -13.80
N GLU A 23 4.05 14.63 -12.82
CA GLU A 23 3.01 15.65 -12.58
C GLU A 23 2.68 16.44 -13.87
N ASN A 24 3.67 16.75 -14.72
CA ASN A 24 3.44 17.46 -15.98
C ASN A 24 2.76 16.64 -17.10
N LEU A 25 2.40 15.37 -16.84
CA LEU A 25 1.73 14.47 -17.79
C LEU A 25 0.29 14.13 -17.37
N GLU A 26 -0.27 14.82 -16.39
CA GLU A 26 -1.66 14.68 -15.90
C GLU A 26 -2.71 14.63 -17.01
N ARG A 27 -2.52 15.41 -18.08
CA ARG A 27 -3.41 15.40 -19.27
C ARG A 27 -3.59 14.03 -19.93
N HIS A 28 -2.72 13.06 -19.63
CA HIS A 28 -2.77 11.71 -20.15
C HIS A 28 -3.43 10.70 -19.18
N PHE A 29 -3.83 11.11 -17.96
CA PHE A 29 -4.46 10.23 -16.97
C PHE A 29 -5.72 9.56 -17.53
N ASN A 30 -6.65 10.32 -18.10
CA ASN A 30 -7.89 9.75 -18.64
C ASN A 30 -7.62 8.68 -19.71
N ARG A 31 -6.68 8.93 -20.63
CA ARG A 31 -6.33 7.97 -21.68
C ARG A 31 -5.59 6.75 -21.14
N LEU A 32 -4.74 6.94 -20.13
CA LEU A 32 -4.08 5.82 -19.46
C LEU A 32 -5.11 4.96 -18.72
N ASN A 33 -6.08 5.60 -18.06
CA ASN A 33 -7.17 4.94 -17.38
C ASN A 33 -8.02 4.13 -18.38
N GLU A 34 -8.47 4.75 -19.48
CA GLU A 34 -9.18 4.06 -20.56
C GLU A 34 -8.40 2.85 -21.09
N MET A 35 -7.09 3.00 -21.31
CA MET A 35 -6.23 1.92 -21.79
C MET A 35 -6.14 0.76 -20.77
N LEU A 36 -5.92 1.06 -19.49
CA LEU A 36 -5.82 0.05 -18.43
C LEU A 36 -7.18 -0.62 -18.21
N CYS A 37 -8.27 0.14 -18.12
CA CYS A 37 -9.61 -0.38 -17.89
C CYS A 37 -10.21 -1.10 -19.11
N GLY A 38 -9.69 -0.88 -20.32
CA GLY A 38 -10.19 -1.47 -21.56
C GLY A 38 -10.05 -3.00 -21.69
N GLY A 39 -9.47 -3.69 -20.70
CA GLY A 39 -9.36 -5.16 -20.70
C GLY A 39 -8.44 -5.72 -21.79
N HIS A 40 -7.54 -4.90 -22.33
CA HIS A 40 -6.64 -5.29 -23.41
C HIS A 40 -5.50 -6.20 -22.97
N PHE A 41 -5.22 -6.24 -21.67
CA PHE A 41 -4.09 -6.91 -21.07
C PHE A 41 -4.54 -8.12 -20.24
N GLN A 42 -3.59 -9.01 -19.94
CA GLN A 42 -3.77 -10.07 -18.96
C GLN A 42 -2.73 -9.91 -17.86
N LEU A 43 -2.78 -8.79 -17.15
CA LEU A 43 -1.76 -8.42 -16.17
C LEU A 43 -1.78 -9.33 -14.95
N ASN A 44 -0.59 -9.76 -14.54
CA ASN A 44 -0.29 -10.41 -13.28
C ASN A 44 0.23 -9.38 -12.25
N SER A 45 0.97 -8.37 -12.70
CA SER A 45 1.42 -7.26 -11.84
C SER A 45 1.21 -5.90 -12.52
N LEU A 46 0.84 -4.93 -11.71
CA LEU A 46 0.60 -3.55 -12.14
C LEU A 46 1.10 -2.60 -11.07
N ILE A 47 1.97 -1.65 -11.44
CA ILE A 47 2.40 -0.57 -10.54
C ILE A 47 2.06 0.77 -11.18
N ILE A 48 1.21 1.57 -10.53
CA ILE A 48 0.60 2.78 -11.11
C ILE A 48 0.49 3.92 -10.11
N ALA A 49 0.20 5.14 -10.58
CA ALA A 49 -0.08 6.28 -9.72
C ALA A 49 -1.48 6.18 -9.07
N GLU A 50 -1.63 6.75 -7.86
CA GLU A 50 -2.88 6.75 -7.08
C GLU A 50 -4.07 7.44 -7.76
N CYS A 51 -3.82 8.34 -8.71
CA CYS A 51 -4.83 9.15 -9.39
C CYS A 51 -5.59 8.42 -10.50
N LEU A 52 -5.31 7.14 -10.73
CA LEU A 52 -6.04 6.30 -11.68
C LEU A 52 -7.21 5.60 -11.00
N ASP A 53 -8.17 5.13 -11.79
CA ASP A 53 -9.36 4.42 -11.28
C ASP A 53 -8.98 3.00 -10.84
N LEU A 54 -8.49 2.88 -9.60
CA LEU A 54 -8.02 1.63 -9.05
C LEU A 54 -9.13 0.57 -8.99
N GLU A 55 -10.39 0.98 -8.78
CA GLU A 55 -11.53 0.07 -8.76
C GLU A 55 -11.69 -0.61 -10.10
N GLN A 56 -11.91 0.20 -11.13
CA GLN A 56 -12.22 -0.30 -12.46
C GLN A 56 -11.04 -1.11 -13.01
N ILE A 57 -9.81 -0.73 -12.67
CA ILE A 57 -8.61 -1.52 -13.00
C ILE A 57 -8.67 -2.90 -12.35
N ILE A 58 -8.93 -2.99 -11.04
CA ILE A 58 -8.97 -4.28 -10.33
C ILE A 58 -10.10 -5.18 -10.84
N GLU A 59 -11.26 -4.59 -11.17
CA GLU A 59 -12.39 -5.29 -11.75
C GLU A 59 -12.09 -5.85 -13.14
N ASN A 60 -11.39 -5.09 -13.99
CA ASN A 60 -11.07 -5.55 -15.34
C ASN A 60 -9.86 -6.50 -15.40
N HIS A 61 -8.96 -6.46 -14.41
CA HIS A 61 -7.77 -7.32 -14.35
C HIS A 61 -7.89 -8.42 -13.29
N GLN A 62 -8.79 -9.37 -13.51
CA GLN A 62 -9.06 -10.49 -12.58
C GLN A 62 -7.86 -11.43 -12.32
N GLN A 63 -6.84 -11.41 -13.20
CA GLN A 63 -5.61 -12.20 -13.03
C GLN A 63 -4.54 -11.49 -12.18
N LEU A 64 -4.76 -10.22 -11.83
CA LEU A 64 -3.79 -9.40 -11.13
C LEU A 64 -3.45 -9.99 -9.76
N ARG A 65 -2.19 -10.31 -9.51
CA ARG A 65 -1.71 -10.85 -8.23
C ARG A 65 -1.06 -9.79 -7.37
N VAL A 66 -0.54 -8.74 -8.00
CA VAL A 66 0.14 -7.63 -7.32
C VAL A 66 -0.31 -6.30 -7.90
N LEU A 67 -0.69 -5.38 -7.01
CA LEU A 67 -0.98 -3.99 -7.31
C LEU A 67 -0.06 -3.09 -6.48
N GLY A 68 0.86 -2.41 -7.15
CA GLY A 68 1.68 -1.35 -6.57
C GLY A 68 1.06 0.02 -6.85
N ILE A 69 1.09 0.92 -5.86
CA ILE A 69 0.51 2.26 -5.99
C ILE A 69 1.56 3.28 -5.58
N TYR A 70 1.90 4.21 -6.48
CA TYR A 70 2.70 5.37 -6.14
C TYR A 70 1.79 6.45 -5.56
N VAL A 71 1.97 6.72 -4.27
CA VAL A 71 1.21 7.69 -3.50
C VAL A 71 1.99 9.01 -3.48
N THR A 72 1.36 10.08 -3.95
CA THR A 72 1.97 11.40 -4.16
C THR A 72 1.39 12.49 -3.27
N THR A 73 0.14 12.37 -2.84
CA THR A 73 -0.55 13.46 -2.12
C THR A 73 -1.34 13.03 -0.89
N GLN A 74 -1.55 11.74 -0.63
CA GLN A 74 -2.45 11.30 0.45
C GLN A 74 -1.85 10.23 1.38
N MET A 75 -1.91 10.46 2.69
CA MET A 75 -1.52 9.48 3.74
C MET A 75 -2.69 8.56 4.14
N GLY A 76 -3.79 8.56 3.39
CA GLY A 76 -4.92 7.67 3.59
C GLY A 76 -4.74 6.33 2.86
N PRO A 77 -5.54 5.30 3.19
CA PRO A 77 -5.59 4.12 2.34
C PRO A 77 -6.00 4.55 0.93
N PRO A 78 -5.45 3.90 -0.11
CA PRO A 78 -6.00 4.07 -1.44
C PRO A 78 -7.50 3.78 -1.41
N PRO A 79 -8.34 4.54 -2.14
CA PRO A 79 -9.77 4.31 -2.26
C PRO A 79 -9.96 2.98 -2.98
N LEU A 80 -9.93 1.90 -2.20
CA LEU A 80 -10.12 0.54 -2.65
C LEU A 80 -11.50 0.15 -2.16
N ILE A 81 -12.44 0.14 -3.10
CA ILE A 81 -13.86 0.01 -2.83
C ILE A 81 -14.16 -1.26 -2.04
N SER A 82 -15.30 -1.22 -1.35
CA SER A 82 -16.04 -2.34 -0.78
C SER A 82 -16.24 -3.55 -1.73
N SER A 83 -15.89 -3.42 -3.01
CA SER A 83 -16.03 -4.40 -4.09
C SER A 83 -14.78 -5.23 -4.35
N LEU A 84 -13.66 -4.97 -3.63
CA LEU A 84 -12.44 -5.78 -3.72
C LEU A 84 -12.81 -7.26 -3.65
N SER A 85 -12.75 -7.91 -4.82
CA SER A 85 -13.15 -9.30 -5.02
C SER A 85 -12.51 -10.19 -3.94
N LYS A 86 -13.22 -11.22 -3.46
CA LYS A 86 -12.76 -12.24 -2.49
C LYS A 86 -11.52 -13.04 -2.94
N ARG A 87 -10.80 -12.58 -3.95
CA ARG A 87 -9.62 -13.20 -4.51
C ARG A 87 -8.36 -12.63 -3.84
N PRO A 88 -7.30 -13.42 -3.76
CA PRO A 88 -6.05 -12.93 -3.21
C PRO A 88 -5.38 -11.89 -4.10
N LEU A 89 -4.91 -10.79 -3.50
CA LEU A 89 -4.22 -9.68 -4.15
C LEU A 89 -3.22 -9.05 -3.17
N MET A 90 -1.95 -8.95 -3.56
CA MET A 90 -0.96 -8.19 -2.81
C MET A 90 -1.03 -6.72 -3.22
N VAL A 91 -1.49 -5.86 -2.31
CA VAL A 91 -1.53 -4.41 -2.53
C VAL A 91 -0.45 -3.73 -1.71
N VAL A 92 0.36 -2.91 -2.37
CA VAL A 92 1.44 -2.13 -1.75
C VAL A 92 1.37 -0.71 -2.26
N ALA A 93 1.06 0.24 -1.37
CA ALA A 93 1.19 1.65 -1.67
C ALA A 93 2.54 2.18 -1.15
N LEU A 94 3.26 2.89 -2.02
CA LEU A 94 4.55 3.51 -1.76
C LEU A 94 4.33 4.99 -1.45
N GLY A 95 4.34 5.33 -0.16
CA GLY A 95 4.18 6.70 0.35
C GLY A 95 5.48 7.49 0.30
N ASP A 96 5.44 8.67 -0.32
CA ASP A 96 6.52 9.65 -0.33
C ASP A 96 6.33 10.65 0.85
N PRO A 97 7.26 10.73 1.82
CA PRO A 97 7.22 11.76 2.84
C PRO A 97 7.81 13.00 2.19
N ARG A 98 7.01 13.76 1.47
CA ARG A 98 7.35 15.16 1.36
C ARG A 98 6.53 15.95 2.37
N PRO A 99 6.77 15.85 3.71
CA PRO A 99 6.63 17.05 4.50
C PRO A 99 7.73 17.98 3.97
N ARG A 100 7.31 18.96 3.15
CA ARG A 100 8.13 20.13 2.76
C ARG A 100 8.74 20.89 3.96
N TRP A 101 8.46 20.43 5.19
CA TRP A 101 8.76 21.04 6.48
C TRP A 101 9.99 20.47 7.19
N PHE A 102 10.41 19.23 6.91
CA PHE A 102 11.70 18.74 7.40
C PHE A 102 12.76 19.23 6.42
N GLY A 103 13.38 20.38 6.72
CA GLY A 103 14.52 20.95 5.98
C GLY A 103 15.79 20.08 5.96
N VAL A 104 15.65 18.77 6.11
CA VAL A 104 16.69 17.76 6.03
C VAL A 104 16.98 17.54 4.55
N ARG A 105 18.11 18.07 4.08
CA ARG A 105 18.69 17.67 2.79
C ARG A 105 19.08 16.20 2.90
N TYR A 106 18.26 15.30 2.36
CA TYR A 106 18.67 13.92 2.17
C TYR A 106 19.87 13.89 1.23
N THR A 107 21.03 13.49 1.74
CA THR A 107 22.27 13.35 0.98
C THR A 107 22.19 12.24 -0.08
N ARG A 108 21.17 11.37 0.01
CA ARG A 108 20.94 10.20 -0.84
C ARG A 108 19.85 10.36 -1.91
N GLY A 109 19.30 11.56 -2.09
CA GLY A 109 18.15 11.77 -2.97
C GLY A 109 16.83 11.37 -2.31
N PRO A 110 15.68 11.53 -3.00
CA PRO A 110 14.37 11.18 -2.45
C PRO A 110 14.16 9.66 -2.42
N PHE A 111 13.53 9.16 -1.37
CA PHE A 111 13.20 7.74 -1.18
C PHE A 111 11.81 7.56 -0.58
N TYR A 112 11.24 6.38 -0.77
CA TYR A 112 10.03 5.98 -0.05
C TYR A 112 10.39 5.65 1.40
N PHE A 113 9.58 6.12 2.33
CA PHE A 113 9.77 5.91 3.79
C PHE A 113 8.61 5.17 4.46
N HIS A 114 7.48 5.08 3.76
CA HIS A 114 6.22 4.64 4.30
C HIS A 114 5.54 3.72 3.31
N LEU A 115 5.10 2.57 3.80
CA LEU A 115 4.35 1.60 3.01
C LEU A 115 2.96 1.41 3.60
N ILE A 116 1.99 1.25 2.71
CA ILE A 116 0.61 0.96 3.05
C ILE A 116 0.26 -0.43 2.48
N PHE A 117 -0.31 -1.29 3.32
CA PHE A 117 -0.67 -2.66 2.96
C PHE A 117 -2.11 -3.00 3.34
N LEU A 118 -2.71 -3.92 2.57
CA LEU A 118 -4.01 -4.52 2.85
C LEU A 118 -3.84 -6.02 3.12
N PRO A 119 -3.51 -6.43 4.36
CA PRO A 119 -3.17 -7.83 4.67
C PRO A 119 -4.35 -8.79 4.53
N GLU A 120 -5.59 -8.30 4.59
CA GLU A 120 -6.81 -9.10 4.40
C GLU A 120 -6.94 -9.72 3.00
N LEU A 121 -6.24 -9.17 2.01
CA LEU A 121 -6.25 -9.67 0.64
C LEU A 121 -5.15 -10.70 0.38
N LEU A 122 -4.26 -10.96 1.34
CA LEU A 122 -3.16 -11.90 1.17
C LEU A 122 -3.61 -13.34 1.42
N THR A 123 -3.14 -14.26 0.58
CA THR A 123 -3.04 -15.66 0.99
C THR A 123 -1.95 -15.84 2.05
N LEU A 124 -2.02 -16.94 2.81
CA LEU A 124 -0.95 -17.32 3.73
C LEU A 124 0.38 -17.55 3.01
N ASP A 125 0.37 -18.08 1.79
CA ASP A 125 1.57 -18.26 0.98
C ASP A 125 2.20 -16.91 0.58
N GLN A 126 1.38 -15.96 0.13
CA GLN A 126 1.86 -14.60 -0.16
C GLN A 126 2.38 -13.90 1.10
N ALA A 127 1.74 -14.09 2.26
CA ALA A 127 2.18 -13.51 3.52
C ALA A 127 3.54 -14.06 3.96
N ARG A 128 3.77 -15.38 3.85
CA ARG A 128 5.05 -16.03 4.17
C ARG A 128 6.17 -15.64 3.20
N ASN A 129 5.83 -15.45 1.94
CA ASN A 129 6.78 -15.11 0.89
C ASN A 129 6.81 -13.61 0.58
N PHE A 130 6.25 -12.77 1.46
CA PHE A 130 6.03 -11.36 1.17
C PHE A 130 7.32 -10.65 0.80
N GLY A 131 8.42 -10.90 1.53
CA GLY A 131 9.71 -10.28 1.23
C GLY A 131 10.21 -10.61 -0.17
N ALA A 132 10.18 -11.89 -0.55
CA ALA A 132 10.60 -12.31 -1.89
C ALA A 132 9.72 -11.70 -2.99
N LEU A 133 8.41 -11.61 -2.78
CA LEU A 133 7.48 -10.96 -3.71
C LEU A 133 7.78 -9.47 -3.81
N PHE A 134 7.98 -8.80 -2.68
CA PHE A 134 8.31 -7.38 -2.64
C PHE A 134 9.60 -7.08 -3.42
N HIS A 135 10.68 -7.82 -3.16
CA HIS A 135 11.92 -7.70 -3.92
C HIS A 135 11.70 -7.90 -5.43
N HIS A 136 10.95 -8.94 -5.80
CA HIS A 136 10.70 -9.27 -7.20
C HIS A 136 10.00 -8.15 -7.97
N TYR A 137 8.95 -7.54 -7.38
CA TYR A 137 8.13 -6.55 -8.07
C TYR A 137 8.62 -5.11 -7.88
N PHE A 138 9.33 -4.79 -6.79
CA PHE A 138 9.59 -3.39 -6.43
C PHE A 138 11.08 -2.99 -6.42
N GLU A 139 12.03 -3.91 -6.21
CA GLU A 139 13.46 -3.54 -6.20
C GLU A 139 14.13 -3.49 -7.57
N MET A 140 13.49 -4.06 -8.61
CA MET A 140 14.00 -4.02 -9.98
C MET A 140 13.84 -2.64 -10.65
N ASP A 141 13.10 -1.71 -10.04
CA ASP A 141 12.77 -0.40 -10.61
C ASP A 141 13.90 0.63 -10.41
N THR A 142 15.06 0.33 -10.98
CA THR A 142 16.31 1.11 -10.89
C THR A 142 16.34 2.38 -11.75
N GLN A 143 15.22 2.75 -12.40
CA GLN A 143 15.20 3.80 -13.44
C GLN A 143 14.54 5.14 -13.05
N VAL A 144 14.28 5.39 -11.76
CA VAL A 144 13.44 6.54 -11.35
C VAL A 144 14.13 7.50 -10.38
N ALA A 145 13.67 8.75 -10.38
CA ALA A 145 14.11 9.86 -9.53
C ALA A 145 13.91 9.64 -8.02
N ILE A 146 13.11 8.65 -7.59
CA ILE A 146 12.90 8.25 -6.19
C ILE A 146 13.27 6.78 -6.05
N THR A 147 14.18 6.47 -5.13
CA THR A 147 14.67 5.12 -4.89
C THR A 147 13.80 4.41 -3.85
N LEU A 148 13.53 3.12 -4.06
CA LEU A 148 13.03 2.26 -3.00
C LEU A 148 14.23 1.58 -2.33
N ASP A 149 14.47 1.93 -1.06
CA ASP A 149 15.50 1.33 -0.23
C ASP A 149 14.83 0.78 1.04
N PRO A 150 14.80 -0.56 1.26
CA PRO A 150 14.21 -1.15 2.46
C PRO A 150 14.78 -0.60 3.78
N GLU A 151 16.03 -0.12 3.80
CA GLU A 151 16.61 0.50 4.99
C GLU A 151 16.02 1.87 5.32
N GLU A 152 15.40 2.52 4.35
CA GLU A 152 14.82 3.86 4.53
C GLU A 152 13.32 3.80 4.86
N ILE A 153 12.72 2.61 4.82
CA ILE A 153 11.35 2.37 5.28
C ILE A 153 11.31 2.37 6.82
N VAL A 154 10.66 3.39 7.37
CA VAL A 154 10.55 3.61 8.82
C VAL A 154 9.12 3.49 9.34
N ASN A 155 8.13 3.58 8.45
CA ASN A 155 6.71 3.48 8.79
C ASN A 155 5.99 2.45 7.92
N VAL A 156 5.12 1.66 8.53
CA VAL A 156 4.23 0.74 7.82
C VAL A 156 2.80 0.93 8.35
N SER A 157 1.84 1.09 7.44
CA SER A 157 0.42 1.14 7.74
C SER A 157 -0.30 -0.07 7.21
N LEU A 158 -1.11 -0.70 8.07
CA LEU A 158 -1.96 -1.83 7.74
C LEU A 158 -3.41 -1.36 7.76
N HIS A 159 -4.06 -1.40 6.62
CA HIS A 159 -5.48 -1.08 6.50
C HIS A 159 -6.26 -2.38 6.47
N VAL A 160 -7.10 -2.55 7.49
CA VAL A 160 -7.82 -3.79 7.77
C VAL A 160 -9.30 -3.46 7.89
N ARG A 161 -10.05 -3.78 6.85
CA ARG A 161 -11.49 -3.62 6.73
C ARG A 161 -12.25 -4.85 7.20
N GLU A 162 -11.72 -6.04 6.89
CA GLU A 162 -12.26 -7.32 7.32
C GLU A 162 -11.22 -8.11 8.12
N ALA A 163 -11.67 -8.97 9.03
CA ALA A 163 -10.79 -9.73 9.91
C ALA A 163 -9.90 -10.74 9.14
N PRO A 164 -8.59 -10.49 8.96
CA PRO A 164 -7.70 -11.46 8.34
C PRO A 164 -7.45 -12.63 9.29
N SER A 165 -7.04 -13.77 8.73
CA SER A 165 -6.53 -14.88 9.55
C SER A 165 -5.33 -14.42 10.38
N GLN A 166 -5.30 -14.83 11.65
CA GLN A 166 -4.18 -14.59 12.57
C GLN A 166 -2.85 -15.09 12.01
N GLU A 167 -2.88 -16.22 11.28
CA GLU A 167 -1.68 -16.82 10.66
C GLU A 167 -1.15 -15.95 9.52
N VAL A 168 -2.04 -15.36 8.72
CA VAL A 168 -1.67 -14.48 7.61
C VAL A 168 -0.99 -13.24 8.15
N VAL A 169 -1.59 -12.59 9.15
CA VAL A 169 -1.01 -11.37 9.72
C VAL A 169 0.31 -11.66 10.44
N ARG A 170 0.42 -12.77 11.18
CA ARG A 170 1.68 -13.14 11.82
C ARG A 170 2.80 -13.36 10.81
N ALA A 171 2.57 -14.23 9.80
CA ALA A 171 3.55 -14.51 8.77
C ALA A 171 3.95 -13.26 7.95
N PHE A 172 2.97 -12.40 7.69
CA PHE A 172 3.21 -11.13 7.03
C PHE A 172 4.06 -10.20 7.90
N MET A 173 3.76 -10.05 9.20
CA MET A 173 4.53 -9.20 10.11
C MET A 173 5.96 -9.70 10.33
N GLU A 174 6.16 -11.02 10.44
CA GLU A 174 7.49 -11.62 10.47
C GLU A 174 8.29 -11.24 9.20
N SER A 175 7.66 -11.33 8.03
CA SER A 175 8.29 -10.96 6.77
C SER A 175 8.62 -9.47 6.68
N VAL A 176 7.67 -8.60 7.06
CA VAL A 176 7.82 -7.14 7.03
C VAL A 176 8.91 -6.68 7.98
N THR A 177 8.93 -7.19 9.22
CA THR A 177 9.93 -6.78 10.21
C THR A 177 11.33 -7.30 9.90
N SER A 178 11.44 -8.44 9.22
CA SER A 178 12.71 -8.92 8.67
C SER A 178 13.17 -8.10 7.46
N LEU A 179 12.24 -7.65 6.61
CA LEU A 179 12.54 -6.94 5.36
C LEU A 179 12.96 -5.48 5.59
N PHE A 180 12.34 -4.82 6.57
CA PHE A 180 12.56 -3.40 6.86
C PHE A 180 13.29 -3.23 8.20
N PRO A 181 14.63 -3.30 8.22
CA PRO A 181 15.39 -3.32 9.47
C PRO A 181 15.28 -2.03 10.27
N ARG A 182 14.91 -0.90 9.64
CA ARG A 182 14.70 0.40 10.32
C ARG A 182 13.23 0.73 10.58
N LEU A 183 12.33 -0.26 10.49
CA LEU A 183 10.93 -0.06 10.82
C LEU A 183 10.77 0.34 12.29
N ARG A 184 10.27 1.55 12.52
CA ARG A 184 10.06 2.12 13.87
C ARG A 184 8.60 2.29 14.22
N TRP A 185 7.76 2.52 13.21
CA TRP A 185 6.34 2.81 13.37
C TRP A 185 5.49 1.79 12.64
N LEU A 186 4.54 1.23 13.36
CA LEU A 186 3.49 0.40 12.80
C LEU A 186 2.14 1.02 13.12
N GLN A 187 1.31 1.17 12.09
CA GLN A 187 0.00 1.80 12.19
C GLN A 187 -1.06 0.80 11.74
N PHE A 188 -2.10 0.63 12.55
CA PHE A 188 -3.28 -0.18 12.19
C PHE A 188 -4.46 0.76 11.96
N TYR A 189 -5.01 0.76 10.75
CA TYR A 189 -6.26 1.44 10.44
C TYR A 189 -7.34 0.37 10.32
N LEU A 190 -8.22 0.33 11.30
CA LEU A 190 -9.20 -0.73 11.44
C LEU A 190 -10.59 -0.18 11.15
N SER A 191 -11.40 -0.93 10.39
CA SER A 191 -12.81 -0.56 10.22
C SER A 191 -13.56 -0.54 11.56
N PRO A 192 -14.61 0.30 11.69
CA PRO A 192 -15.30 0.49 12.96
C PRO A 192 -15.80 -0.82 13.58
N GLY A 193 -15.52 -1.01 14.86
CA GLY A 193 -15.92 -2.20 15.62
C GLY A 193 -15.16 -3.48 15.30
N LEU A 194 -14.15 -3.46 14.40
CA LEU A 194 -13.37 -4.64 14.05
C LEU A 194 -12.59 -5.21 15.25
N LEU A 195 -12.06 -4.34 16.14
CA LEU A 195 -11.32 -4.76 17.34
C LEU A 195 -12.11 -5.69 18.28
N LYS A 196 -13.43 -5.55 18.30
CA LYS A 196 -14.32 -6.42 19.11
C LYS A 196 -14.41 -7.84 18.56
N LYS A 197 -14.14 -8.02 17.26
CA LYS A 197 -14.26 -9.30 16.54
C LYS A 197 -12.89 -9.91 16.23
N TRP A 198 -11.89 -9.06 16.07
CA TRP A 198 -10.56 -9.42 15.65
C TRP A 198 -9.54 -8.61 16.41
N ARG A 199 -8.67 -9.31 17.14
CA ARG A 199 -7.56 -8.71 17.86
C ARG A 199 -6.30 -8.87 17.02
N PRO A 200 -5.55 -7.79 16.73
CA PRO A 200 -4.26 -7.93 16.06
C PRO A 200 -3.37 -8.93 16.81
N PRO A 201 -2.66 -9.85 16.10
CA PRO A 201 -1.70 -10.71 16.75
C PRO A 201 -0.58 -9.88 17.39
N PRO A 202 0.15 -10.45 18.36
CA PRO A 202 1.41 -9.88 18.81
C PRO A 202 2.32 -9.58 17.63
N VAL A 203 2.95 -8.40 17.65
CA VAL A 203 3.83 -7.94 16.58
C VAL A 203 5.26 -8.22 16.97
N GLU A 204 5.98 -9.00 16.15
CA GLU A 204 7.41 -9.23 16.33
C GLU A 204 8.25 -8.10 15.71
N GLY A 205 9.55 -8.03 16.04
CA GLY A 205 10.45 -6.95 15.59
C GLY A 205 11.12 -6.21 16.76
N GLU A 206 12.45 -6.14 16.73
CA GLU A 206 13.28 -5.53 17.78
C GLU A 206 13.33 -3.99 17.68
N ASN A 207 13.25 -3.46 16.46
CA ASN A 207 13.39 -2.02 16.19
C ASN A 207 12.07 -1.25 16.23
N LEU A 208 10.94 -1.94 16.44
CA LEU A 208 9.62 -1.32 16.47
C LEU A 208 9.44 -0.51 17.76
N GLU A 209 9.54 0.82 17.64
CA GLU A 209 9.45 1.76 18.75
C GLU A 209 8.00 1.98 19.19
N ARG A 210 7.09 2.17 18.23
CA ARG A 210 5.71 2.59 18.50
C ARG A 210 4.68 1.94 17.59
N ILE A 211 3.53 1.66 18.18
CA ILE A 211 2.34 1.18 17.49
C ILE A 211 1.24 2.22 17.66
N LYS A 212 0.56 2.54 16.56
CA LYS A 212 -0.67 3.33 16.57
C LYS A 212 -1.83 2.47 16.07
N VAL A 213 -2.99 2.67 16.66
CA VAL A 213 -4.25 2.09 16.17
C VAL A 213 -5.25 3.19 15.97
N PHE A 214 -5.88 3.18 14.82
CA PHE A 214 -6.91 4.09 14.38
C PHE A 214 -8.18 3.29 14.12
N GLU A 215 -9.31 3.81 14.57
CA GLU A 215 -10.59 3.41 14.02
C GLU A 215 -10.87 4.33 12.84
N TRP A 216 -11.07 3.75 11.66
CA TRP A 216 -11.13 4.49 10.41
C TRP A 216 -12.34 4.05 9.59
N GLU A 217 -13.21 5.01 9.28
CA GLU A 217 -14.34 4.83 8.38
C GLU A 217 -13.96 5.37 7.01
N HIS A 218 -14.12 4.55 5.97
CA HIS A 218 -13.93 5.02 4.60
C HIS A 218 -15.13 5.88 4.23
N ASP A 219 -14.97 7.20 4.29
CA ASP A 219 -15.98 8.11 3.76
C ASP A 219 -15.75 8.28 2.26
N GLU A 220 -16.57 7.59 1.47
CA GLU A 220 -16.58 7.68 -0.01
C GLU A 220 -17.01 9.08 -0.50
N SER A 221 -17.47 9.98 0.38
CA SER A 221 -17.97 11.32 0.02
C SER A 221 -16.94 12.45 0.08
N ILE A 222 -15.69 12.17 0.50
CA ILE A 222 -14.64 13.19 0.53
C ILE A 222 -14.02 13.34 -0.87
N THR A 223 -14.70 14.12 -1.72
CA THR A 223 -14.25 14.41 -3.09
C THR A 223 -13.45 15.70 -3.24
N ASP A 224 -13.34 16.53 -2.20
CA ASP A 224 -12.72 17.86 -2.33
C ASP A 224 -11.62 18.12 -1.29
N GLU A 225 -10.42 18.35 -1.82
CA GLU A 225 -9.38 19.30 -1.41
C GLU A 225 -9.24 19.70 0.09
N TYR A 226 -8.04 19.38 0.61
CA TYR A 226 -7.34 19.91 1.80
C TYR A 226 -7.80 19.40 3.19
N ASP A 227 -6.84 18.74 3.86
CA ASP A 227 -6.83 18.33 5.27
C ASP A 227 -7.96 17.38 5.70
N ILE A 228 -7.88 16.12 5.26
CA ILE A 228 -8.39 15.03 6.09
C ILE A 228 -7.44 14.94 7.28
N ASP A 229 -7.83 15.56 8.40
CA ASP A 229 -7.14 15.35 9.67
C ASP A 229 -7.09 13.84 9.94
N GLU A 230 -5.87 13.32 10.10
CA GLU A 230 -5.67 11.93 10.49
C GLU A 230 -6.50 11.68 11.77
N PRO A 231 -7.38 10.67 11.81
CA PRO A 231 -8.24 10.46 12.97
C PRO A 231 -7.39 10.30 14.23
N ASP A 232 -7.89 10.75 15.37
CA ASP A 232 -7.19 10.55 16.63
C ASP A 232 -6.99 9.05 16.89
N PRO A 233 -5.76 8.61 17.18
CA PRO A 233 -5.50 7.21 17.43
C PRO A 233 -6.19 6.76 18.72
N ILE A 234 -6.96 5.68 18.65
CA ILE A 234 -7.54 5.03 19.83
C ILE A 234 -6.48 4.35 20.70
N PHE A 235 -5.28 4.10 20.14
CA PHE A 235 -4.09 3.70 20.88
C PHE A 235 -2.84 4.30 20.27
N THR A 236 -1.95 4.80 21.12
CA THR A 236 -0.57 5.09 20.76
C THR A 236 0.31 4.68 21.93
N GLY A 237 1.27 3.80 21.68
CA GLY A 237 2.17 3.33 22.73
C GLY A 237 3.30 2.47 22.19
N PRO A 238 4.26 2.10 23.06
CA PRO A 238 5.30 1.16 22.71
C PRO A 238 4.73 -0.25 22.50
N LYS A 239 5.49 -1.11 21.81
CA LYS A 239 5.12 -2.49 21.53
C LYS A 239 4.73 -3.29 22.78
N GLN A 240 5.42 -3.10 23.91
CA GLN A 240 5.12 -3.84 25.16
C GLN A 240 3.73 -3.50 25.74
N GLU A 241 3.29 -2.25 25.58
CA GLU A 241 1.99 -1.79 26.07
C GLU A 241 0.85 -2.22 25.15
N PHE A 242 1.14 -2.32 23.85
CA PHE A 242 0.16 -2.71 22.83
C PHE A 242 -0.51 -4.05 23.13
N GLU A 243 0.26 -5.09 23.49
CA GLU A 243 -0.32 -6.41 23.80
C GLU A 243 -1.26 -6.38 25.01
N SER A 244 -0.91 -5.59 26.03
CA SER A 244 -1.74 -5.43 27.22
C SER A 244 -3.03 -4.67 26.89
N TRP A 245 -2.92 -3.63 26.06
CA TRP A 245 -4.06 -2.87 25.56
C TRP A 245 -5.01 -3.72 24.72
N VAL A 246 -4.50 -4.48 23.73
CA VAL A 246 -5.32 -5.37 22.88
C VAL A 246 -6.08 -6.41 23.71
N ARG A 247 -5.53 -6.89 24.83
CA ARG A 247 -6.23 -7.83 25.74
C ARG A 247 -7.35 -7.17 26.54
N SER A 248 -7.27 -5.85 26.76
CA SER A 248 -8.25 -5.07 27.53
C SER A 248 -9.47 -4.61 26.71
N CYS A 249 -9.34 -4.58 25.38
CA CYS A 249 -10.41 -4.26 24.42
C CYS A 249 -11.34 -5.45 24.18
#